data_AF-A0A956WWH9-F1
#
_entry.id   AF-A0A956WWH9-F1
#
_cell.length_a   1.000
_cell.length_b   1.000
_cell.length_c   1.000
_cell.angle_alpha   90.00
_cell.angle_beta   90.00
_cell.angle_gamma   90.00
#
_symmetry.space_group_name_H-M   'P 1'
#
loop_
_entity.id
_entity.type
_entity.pdbx_description
1 polymer ?
#
loop_
_entity_poly.entity_id
_entity_poly.type
_entity_poly.pdbx_seq_one_letter_code
_entity_poly.pdbx_strand_id
1 'polypeptide(L)'
;MDEIPVRVKLWRLFCFHGADEEASEPYMWVIGFKFDGSTMKQALARFNWTPDYFFSQGSHGCLGTRNVRPGAKISIPANVGTWETTIKPIKLTDAQGNSTDVPGAVGFAAVVLEENNVPDDAAEAGHQALNNFVANTLESFVTGINLLEFNQAVQDRVNNGAARDKAIEDELRARFDVVQQTISDGASDVVSQAMRNAMNLPELAWAGIDKDQVMGRAFHLATAAQLINEGDFTLDFDDNLFDNPALPEAGDFAYTLHSLIKARVKWRAIPSQLPAEHDIQIQGISRGFSRDRKSYYIANVGGVVNGNSWWMGRSDACGMIQDGRKAFYVLDGDGSHTPVSVVSPPDSHWSYLTTPADDHPGNNLLSLPKYYELPGFHSAV
;
A
#
# COMPACT_ATOMS: atom_id res chain seq x y z
N MET A 1 0.85 -18.40 1.29
CA MET A 1 -0.17 -17.50 0.71
C MET A 1 0.15 -17.40 -0.77
N ASP A 2 -0.74 -17.86 -1.64
CA ASP A 2 -0.33 -18.14 -3.04
C ASP A 2 -0.32 -16.88 -3.92
N GLU A 3 -1.24 -15.95 -3.69
CA GLU A 3 -1.39 -14.73 -4.49
C GLU A 3 -2.26 -13.68 -3.77
N ILE A 4 -1.78 -12.43 -3.69
CA ILE A 4 -2.52 -11.29 -3.12
C ILE A 4 -2.90 -10.35 -4.27
N PRO A 5 -4.19 -10.12 -4.55
CA PRO A 5 -4.57 -9.06 -5.47
C PRO A 5 -4.28 -7.69 -4.87
N VAL A 6 -3.66 -6.79 -5.63
CA VAL A 6 -3.27 -5.46 -5.17
C VAL A 6 -3.74 -4.40 -6.15
N ARG A 7 -4.15 -3.25 -5.62
CA ARG A 7 -4.42 -2.03 -6.38
C ARG A 7 -3.45 -0.94 -5.93
N VAL A 8 -2.68 -0.42 -6.88
CA VAL A 8 -1.98 0.85 -6.75
C VAL A 8 -2.91 1.94 -7.30
N LYS A 9 -3.07 3.03 -6.56
CA LYS A 9 -3.97 4.12 -6.97
C LYS A 9 -3.38 5.47 -6.58
N LEU A 10 -3.14 6.31 -7.58
CA LEU A 10 -2.97 7.75 -7.47
C LEU A 10 -4.31 8.37 -7.89
N TRP A 11 -4.96 9.12 -7.01
CA TRP A 11 -6.35 9.56 -7.28
C TRP A 11 -6.57 11.06 -7.21
N ARG A 12 -5.67 11.81 -6.58
CA ARG A 12 -5.83 13.26 -6.46
C ARG A 12 -4.50 13.98 -6.43
N LEU A 13 -4.43 15.07 -7.19
CA LEU A 13 -3.40 16.09 -7.07
C LEU A 13 -4.07 17.35 -6.51
N PHE A 14 -3.57 17.86 -5.39
CA PHE A 14 -4.01 19.13 -4.82
C PHE A 14 -2.99 20.21 -5.18
N CYS A 15 -3.43 21.32 -5.77
CA CYS A 15 -2.57 22.44 -6.13
C CYS A 15 -2.55 23.48 -5.00
N PHE A 16 -1.38 23.78 -4.45
CA PHE A 16 -1.16 24.90 -3.54
C PHE A 16 -0.69 26.13 -4.30
N HIS A 17 0.25 25.92 -5.22
CA HIS A 17 0.80 26.93 -6.09
C HIS A 17 1.04 26.30 -7.46
N GLY A 18 0.59 26.97 -8.52
CA GLY A 18 0.93 26.57 -9.89
C GLY A 18 2.41 26.81 -10.16
N ALA A 19 2.93 26.30 -11.28
CA ALA A 19 4.20 26.81 -11.80
C ALA A 19 4.07 28.26 -12.27
N ASP A 20 2.88 28.61 -12.79
CA ASP A 20 2.53 29.94 -13.26
C ASP A 20 1.62 30.68 -12.26
N GLU A 21 1.74 32.01 -12.24
CA GLU A 21 1.03 32.88 -11.28
C GLU A 21 -0.51 32.81 -11.41
N GLU A 22 -1.04 32.52 -12.59
CA GLU A 22 -2.48 32.59 -12.86
C GLU A 22 -3.18 31.24 -12.99
N ALA A 23 -2.61 30.32 -13.77
CA ALA A 23 -3.20 29.03 -14.06
C ALA A 23 -2.13 28.04 -14.53
N SER A 24 -2.20 26.83 -13.99
CA SER A 24 -1.27 25.76 -14.29
C SER A 24 -1.87 24.66 -15.16
N GLU A 25 -1.00 23.97 -15.89
CA GLU A 25 -1.30 22.87 -16.79
C GLU A 25 -0.55 21.60 -16.37
N PRO A 26 -0.81 21.04 -15.16
CA PRO A 26 -0.06 19.88 -14.71
C PRO A 26 -0.44 18.65 -15.52
N TYR A 27 0.56 17.85 -15.83
CA TYR A 27 0.42 16.50 -16.33
C TYR A 27 1.30 15.54 -15.53
N MET A 28 1.09 14.24 -15.68
CA MET A 28 1.75 13.24 -14.84
C MET A 28 2.08 11.97 -15.61
N TRP A 29 3.27 11.44 -15.34
CA TRP A 29 3.68 10.11 -15.77
C TRP A 29 3.77 9.18 -14.55
N VAL A 30 3.24 7.97 -14.69
CA VAL A 30 3.20 6.95 -13.63
C VAL A 30 3.75 5.64 -14.16
N ILE A 31 4.67 5.07 -13.40
CA ILE A 31 5.30 3.79 -13.68
C ILE A 31 5.04 2.85 -12.50
N GLY A 32 4.15 1.87 -12.67
CA GLY A 32 3.96 0.79 -11.72
C GLY A 32 4.90 -0.38 -12.03
N PHE A 33 5.40 -1.05 -11.00
CA PHE A 33 6.27 -2.22 -11.13
C PHE A 33 6.09 -3.19 -9.94
N LYS A 34 6.45 -4.46 -10.13
CA LYS A 34 6.45 -5.45 -9.03
C LYS A 34 7.63 -6.42 -9.07
N PHE A 35 8.03 -6.86 -7.89
CA PHE A 35 9.07 -7.84 -7.61
C PHE A 35 8.46 -8.99 -6.84
N ASP A 36 8.09 -10.07 -7.51
CA ASP A 36 7.31 -11.13 -6.88
C ASP A 36 7.65 -12.51 -7.45
N GLY A 37 7.08 -13.57 -6.89
CA GLY A 37 7.35 -14.93 -7.37
C GLY A 37 6.92 -15.22 -8.80
N SER A 38 6.15 -14.34 -9.45
CA SER A 38 5.80 -14.46 -10.87
C SER A 38 6.85 -13.81 -11.77
N THR A 39 7.43 -12.68 -11.34
CA THR A 39 8.43 -11.91 -12.10
C THR A 39 9.87 -12.31 -11.79
N MET A 40 10.17 -12.74 -10.57
CA MET A 40 11.51 -13.11 -10.12
C MET A 40 11.67 -14.61 -9.94
N LYS A 41 12.70 -15.18 -10.58
CA LYS A 41 13.07 -16.60 -10.47
C LYS A 41 14.53 -16.70 -10.05
N GLN A 42 14.81 -17.42 -8.98
CA GLN A 42 16.19 -17.72 -8.61
C GLN A 42 16.86 -18.61 -9.67
N ALA A 43 18.04 -18.19 -10.11
CA ALA A 43 18.93 -18.93 -10.98
C ALA A 43 20.32 -18.97 -10.30
N LEU A 44 20.61 -20.07 -9.59
CA LEU A 44 21.79 -20.22 -8.74
C LEU A 44 21.84 -19.11 -7.66
N ALA A 45 22.88 -18.27 -7.68
CA ALA A 45 23.09 -17.17 -6.73
C ALA A 45 22.55 -15.82 -7.25
N ARG A 46 21.77 -15.81 -8.33
CA ARG A 46 21.19 -14.60 -8.93
C ARG A 46 19.70 -14.76 -9.18
N PHE A 47 19.06 -13.68 -9.59
CA PHE A 47 17.69 -13.72 -10.12
C PHE A 47 17.68 -13.55 -11.63
N ASN A 48 16.82 -14.32 -12.28
CA ASN A 48 16.24 -13.96 -13.57
C ASN A 48 14.98 -13.14 -13.31
N TRP A 49 14.76 -12.12 -14.12
CA TRP A 49 13.61 -11.23 -13.98
C TRP A 49 12.85 -11.11 -15.29
N THR A 50 11.54 -11.34 -15.23
CA THR A 50 10.58 -11.01 -16.27
C THR A 50 9.72 -9.88 -15.71
N PRO A 51 9.97 -8.62 -16.08
CA PRO A 51 9.28 -7.49 -15.47
C PRO A 51 7.78 -7.49 -15.80
N ASP A 52 6.99 -6.96 -14.86
CA ASP A 52 5.57 -6.63 -15.04
C ASP A 52 5.41 -5.14 -14.69
N TYR A 53 5.23 -4.33 -15.73
CA TYR A 53 5.13 -2.88 -15.65
C TYR A 53 3.73 -2.39 -15.96
N PHE A 54 3.37 -1.29 -15.32
CA PHE A 54 2.33 -0.39 -15.78
C PHE A 54 2.98 0.92 -16.19
N PHE A 55 2.75 1.35 -17.42
CA PHE A 55 3.12 2.68 -17.88
C PHE A 55 1.82 3.45 -18.14
N SER A 56 1.65 4.59 -17.49
CA SER A 56 0.48 5.46 -17.71
C SER A 56 0.36 5.85 -19.17
N GLN A 57 -0.85 6.10 -19.64
CA GLN A 57 -1.06 6.60 -21.00
C GLN A 57 -0.99 8.13 -21.06
N GLY A 58 -0.31 8.64 -22.08
CA GLY A 58 -0.33 10.05 -22.47
C GLY A 58 0.64 10.94 -21.70
N SER A 59 0.81 12.16 -22.23
CA SER A 59 1.60 13.24 -21.64
C SER A 59 0.70 14.46 -21.38
N HIS A 60 0.80 15.51 -22.18
CA HIS A 60 -0.02 16.72 -22.05
C HIS A 60 -1.53 16.46 -22.00
N GLY A 61 -2.21 17.20 -21.12
CA GLY A 61 -3.65 17.06 -20.87
C GLY A 61 -4.11 15.71 -20.29
N CYS A 62 -3.22 14.79 -19.89
CA CYS A 62 -3.62 13.46 -19.38
C CYS A 62 -4.49 13.51 -18.12
N LEU A 63 -4.47 14.62 -17.38
CA LEU A 63 -5.30 14.84 -16.19
C LEU A 63 -6.69 15.42 -16.50
N GLY A 64 -7.00 15.71 -17.77
CA GLY A 64 -8.30 16.20 -18.21
C GLY A 64 -8.59 17.67 -17.82
N THR A 65 -7.56 18.43 -17.45
CA THR A 65 -7.62 19.87 -17.17
C THR A 65 -6.33 20.55 -17.63
N ARG A 66 -6.42 21.82 -18.00
CA ARG A 66 -5.32 22.71 -18.42
C ARG A 66 -5.48 24.12 -17.80
N ASN A 67 -6.19 24.21 -16.68
CA ASN A 67 -6.43 25.48 -16.01
C ASN A 67 -6.62 25.20 -14.54
N VAL A 68 -5.50 24.98 -13.86
CA VAL A 68 -5.44 24.63 -12.46
C VAL A 68 -5.03 25.86 -11.68
N ARG A 69 -5.88 26.27 -10.74
CA ARG A 69 -5.58 27.38 -9.84
C ARG A 69 -5.21 26.87 -8.46
N PRO A 70 -4.49 27.67 -7.66
CA PRO A 70 -4.32 27.41 -6.23
C PRO A 70 -5.62 27.01 -5.53
N GLY A 71 -5.58 25.93 -4.76
CA GLY A 71 -6.72 25.33 -4.07
C GLY A 71 -7.51 24.29 -4.89
N ALA A 72 -7.18 24.10 -6.17
CA ALA A 72 -7.84 23.12 -7.02
C ALA A 72 -7.54 21.67 -6.60
N LYS A 73 -8.54 20.81 -6.77
CA LYS A 73 -8.46 19.36 -6.57
C LYS A 73 -8.63 18.66 -7.91
N ILE A 74 -7.53 18.17 -8.45
CA ILE A 74 -7.53 17.46 -9.74
C ILE A 74 -7.76 15.98 -9.44
N SER A 75 -8.77 15.38 -10.08
CA SER A 75 -8.98 13.94 -9.98
C SER A 75 -8.12 13.24 -11.03
N ILE A 76 -7.30 12.29 -10.61
CA ILE A 76 -6.41 11.56 -11.52
C ILE A 76 -7.20 10.46 -12.23
N PRO A 77 -7.24 10.45 -13.58
CA PRO A 77 -7.94 9.42 -14.34
C PRO A 77 -7.37 8.01 -14.09
N ALA A 78 -8.22 6.99 -14.19
CA ALA A 78 -7.82 5.61 -13.89
C ALA A 78 -6.72 5.08 -14.84
N ASN A 79 -6.74 5.46 -16.12
CA ASN A 79 -5.72 5.11 -17.11
C ASN A 79 -4.36 5.79 -16.88
N VAL A 80 -4.30 6.79 -15.98
CA VAL A 80 -3.07 7.45 -15.55
C VAL A 80 -2.61 6.90 -14.21
N GLY A 81 -3.50 6.88 -13.21
CA GLY A 81 -3.11 6.64 -11.82
C GLY A 81 -3.48 5.28 -11.23
N THR A 82 -4.17 4.39 -11.95
CA THR A 82 -4.64 3.11 -11.37
C THR A 82 -4.01 1.91 -12.05
N TRP A 83 -3.36 1.06 -11.23
CA TRP A 83 -2.86 -0.24 -11.66
C TRP A 83 -3.40 -1.34 -10.75
N GLU A 84 -3.97 -2.37 -11.35
CA GLU A 84 -4.42 -3.58 -10.64
C GLU A 84 -3.53 -4.75 -11.04
N THR A 85 -2.93 -5.40 -10.06
CA THR A 85 -2.01 -6.53 -10.25
C THR A 85 -2.14 -7.52 -9.10
N THR A 86 -1.23 -8.48 -9.02
CA THR A 86 -1.13 -9.42 -7.92
C THR A 86 0.32 -9.56 -7.46
N ILE A 87 0.51 -9.92 -6.18
CA ILE A 87 1.82 -10.20 -5.58
C ILE A 87 1.87 -11.66 -5.13
N LYS A 88 2.93 -12.36 -5.53
CA LYS A 88 3.26 -13.74 -5.08
C LYS A 88 4.54 -13.76 -4.25
N PRO A 89 4.66 -14.64 -3.24
CA PRO A 89 5.93 -14.84 -2.56
C PRO A 89 7.03 -15.28 -3.53
N ILE A 90 8.25 -14.76 -3.33
CA ILE A 90 9.44 -15.17 -4.08
C ILE A 90 10.02 -16.39 -3.39
N LYS A 91 10.16 -17.50 -4.11
CA LYS A 91 10.77 -18.71 -3.57
C LYS A 91 12.29 -18.63 -3.67
N LEU A 92 12.96 -18.65 -2.53
CA LEU A 92 14.41 -18.82 -2.45
C LEU A 92 14.74 -20.24 -2.04
N THR A 93 15.82 -20.79 -2.58
CA THR A 93 16.37 -22.11 -2.29
C THR A 93 17.83 -21.93 -1.88
N ASP A 94 18.20 -22.45 -0.71
CA ASP A 94 19.57 -22.42 -0.23
C ASP A 94 20.45 -23.53 -0.86
N ALA A 95 21.73 -23.56 -0.51
CA ALA A 95 22.67 -24.56 -1.02
C ALA A 95 22.35 -26.00 -0.55
N GLN A 96 21.55 -26.15 0.51
CA GLN A 96 21.09 -27.41 1.06
C GLN A 96 19.76 -27.87 0.44
N GLY A 97 19.16 -27.04 -0.43
CA GLY A 97 17.88 -27.33 -1.08
C GLY A 97 16.65 -26.94 -0.25
N ASN A 98 16.81 -26.25 0.89
CA ASN A 98 15.68 -25.78 1.67
C ASN A 98 15.06 -24.56 0.98
N SER A 99 13.72 -24.53 0.91
CA SER A 99 12.99 -23.42 0.32
C SER A 99 12.48 -22.47 1.40
N THR A 100 12.63 -21.17 1.18
CA THR A 100 12.08 -20.09 2.01
C THR A 100 11.31 -19.13 1.13
N ASP A 101 10.09 -18.78 1.53
CA ASP A 101 9.29 -17.77 0.86
C ASP A 101 9.70 -16.38 1.37
N VAL A 102 10.04 -15.48 0.45
CA VAL A 102 10.28 -14.06 0.71
C VAL A 102 9.07 -13.27 0.25
N PRO A 103 8.59 -12.26 1.00
CA PRO A 103 7.50 -11.41 0.55
C PRO A 103 7.80 -10.75 -0.80
N GLY A 104 6.89 -10.87 -1.76
CA GLY A 104 6.94 -10.04 -2.96
C GLY A 104 6.65 -8.57 -2.63
N ALA A 105 6.95 -7.67 -3.55
CA ALA A 105 6.75 -6.24 -3.43
C ALA A 105 6.11 -5.64 -4.68
N VAL A 106 5.37 -4.56 -4.50
CA VAL A 106 4.80 -3.73 -5.56
C VAL A 106 5.14 -2.27 -5.28
N GLY A 107 5.35 -1.48 -6.31
CA GLY A 107 5.63 -0.07 -6.16
C GLY A 107 5.18 0.75 -7.36
N PHE A 108 5.35 2.05 -7.22
CA PHE A 108 5.21 2.98 -8.33
C PHE A 108 6.21 4.13 -8.21
N ALA A 109 6.53 4.72 -9.36
CA ALA A 109 7.14 6.02 -9.50
C ALA A 109 6.15 6.96 -10.20
N ALA A 110 6.08 8.20 -9.78
CA ALA A 110 5.30 9.24 -10.44
C ALA A 110 6.13 10.51 -10.60
N VAL A 111 5.94 11.19 -11.73
CA VAL A 111 6.54 12.49 -12.03
C VAL A 111 5.42 13.43 -12.42
N VAL A 112 5.29 14.53 -11.70
CA VAL A 112 4.37 15.62 -12.04
C VAL A 112 5.17 16.71 -12.73
N LEU A 113 4.67 17.14 -13.89
CA LEU A 113 5.27 18.17 -14.71
C LEU A 113 4.24 19.25 -15.01
N GLU A 114 4.73 20.44 -15.30
CA GLU A 114 3.96 21.53 -15.86
C GLU A 114 4.15 21.58 -17.39
N GLU A 115 3.04 21.63 -18.13
CA GLU A 115 3.01 21.83 -19.59
C GLU A 115 3.29 23.30 -19.94
N ASN A 116 4.33 23.54 -20.76
CA ASN A 116 4.69 24.85 -21.30
C ASN A 116 4.93 24.76 -22.83
N ASN A 117 6.06 25.29 -23.33
CA ASN A 117 6.34 25.35 -24.77
C ASN A 117 6.95 24.07 -25.36
N VAL A 118 7.02 22.97 -24.61
CA VAL A 118 7.47 21.68 -25.16
C VAL A 118 6.36 21.10 -26.05
N PRO A 119 6.65 20.69 -27.29
CA PRO A 119 5.66 20.02 -28.12
C PRO A 119 5.22 18.65 -27.56
N ASP A 120 3.98 18.23 -27.84
CA ASP A 120 3.41 16.97 -27.34
C ASP A 120 4.27 15.73 -27.68
N ASP A 121 4.86 15.69 -28.88
CA ASP A 121 5.71 14.58 -29.33
C ASP A 121 7.07 14.56 -28.61
N ALA A 122 7.63 15.73 -28.28
CA ALA A 122 8.81 15.84 -27.46
C ALA A 122 8.54 15.44 -26.00
N ALA A 123 7.41 15.86 -25.43
CA ALA A 123 6.98 15.45 -24.10
C ALA A 123 6.82 13.92 -24.02
N GLU A 124 6.18 13.32 -25.02
CA GLU A 124 6.04 11.87 -25.10
C GLU A 124 7.39 11.16 -25.32
N ALA A 125 8.32 11.73 -26.09
CA ALA A 125 9.68 11.19 -26.19
C ALA A 125 10.40 11.19 -24.82
N GLY A 126 10.20 12.25 -24.02
CA GLY A 126 10.64 12.33 -22.63
C GLY A 126 10.04 11.23 -21.76
N HIS A 127 8.73 11.04 -21.84
CA HIS A 127 8.01 9.99 -21.14
C HIS A 127 8.54 8.59 -21.47
N GLN A 128 8.74 8.28 -22.76
CA GLN A 128 9.30 6.98 -23.18
C GLN A 128 10.74 6.80 -22.70
N ALA A 129 11.54 7.86 -22.68
CA ALA A 129 12.90 7.81 -22.13
C ALA A 129 12.91 7.53 -20.62
N LEU A 130 11.99 8.15 -19.87
CA LEU A 130 11.82 7.85 -18.45
C LEU A 130 11.41 6.39 -18.22
N ASN A 131 10.43 5.89 -18.98
CA ASN A 131 9.97 4.50 -18.89
C ASN A 131 11.14 3.52 -19.11
N ASN A 132 11.92 3.75 -20.16
CA ASN A 132 13.11 2.94 -20.45
C ASN A 132 14.19 3.05 -19.38
N PHE A 133 14.44 4.25 -18.86
CA PHE A 133 15.44 4.48 -17.83
C PHE A 133 15.08 3.78 -16.51
N VAL A 134 13.83 3.90 -16.06
CA VAL A 134 13.34 3.18 -14.88
C VAL A 134 13.41 1.67 -15.11
N ALA A 135 12.97 1.19 -16.29
CA ALA A 135 13.01 -0.24 -16.59
C ALA A 135 14.44 -0.80 -16.54
N ASN A 136 15.39 -0.12 -17.18
CA ASN A 136 16.81 -0.51 -17.18
C ASN A 136 17.43 -0.44 -15.79
N THR A 137 17.05 0.56 -14.98
CA THR A 137 17.55 0.72 -13.61
C THR A 137 17.07 -0.42 -12.71
N LEU A 138 15.77 -0.76 -12.80
CA LEU A 138 15.19 -1.88 -12.04
C LEU A 138 15.76 -3.23 -12.52
N GLU A 139 16.01 -3.39 -13.82
CA GLU A 139 16.62 -4.62 -14.36
C GLU A 139 18.05 -4.78 -13.87
N SER A 140 18.85 -3.72 -13.94
CA SER A 140 20.22 -3.68 -13.42
C SER A 140 20.24 -3.98 -11.93
N PHE A 141 19.28 -3.43 -11.18
CA PHE A 141 19.10 -3.72 -9.77
C PHE A 141 18.86 -5.21 -9.53
N VAL A 142 17.83 -5.80 -10.14
CA VAL A 142 17.45 -7.20 -9.86
C VAL A 142 18.55 -8.18 -10.29
N THR A 143 19.11 -8.00 -11.48
CA THR A 143 20.18 -8.86 -12.01
C THR A 143 21.51 -8.67 -11.25
N GLY A 144 21.69 -7.49 -10.67
CA GLY A 144 22.80 -7.13 -9.80
C GLY A 144 22.73 -7.75 -8.40
N ILE A 145 21.56 -8.21 -7.94
CA ILE A 145 21.42 -8.86 -6.62
C ILE A 145 22.24 -10.16 -6.62
N ASN A 146 23.29 -10.17 -5.80
CA ASN A 146 24.01 -11.37 -5.42
C ASN A 146 23.36 -11.96 -4.16
N LEU A 147 22.74 -13.14 -4.30
CA LEU A 147 22.03 -13.80 -3.20
C LEU A 147 22.95 -14.18 -2.04
N LEU A 148 24.25 -14.39 -2.27
CA LEU A 148 25.19 -14.66 -1.20
C LEU A 148 25.42 -13.42 -0.34
N GLU A 149 25.65 -12.27 -0.97
CA GLU A 149 25.81 -10.98 -0.26
C GLU A 149 24.51 -10.57 0.43
N PHE A 150 23.37 -10.76 -0.23
CA PHE A 150 22.05 -10.52 0.37
C PHE A 150 21.86 -11.37 1.62
N ASN A 151 22.10 -12.68 1.53
CA ASN A 151 21.96 -13.58 2.67
C ASN A 151 22.94 -13.23 3.79
N GLN A 152 24.17 -12.83 3.48
CA GLN A 152 25.14 -12.39 4.48
C GLN A 152 24.64 -11.14 5.21
N ALA A 153 24.18 -10.12 4.49
CA ALA A 153 23.63 -8.90 5.10
C ALA A 153 22.40 -9.19 5.98
N VAL A 154 21.53 -10.12 5.57
CA VAL A 154 20.42 -10.61 6.39
C VAL A 154 20.94 -11.30 7.66
N GLN A 155 21.92 -12.20 7.55
CA GLN A 155 22.50 -12.87 8.72
C GLN A 155 23.16 -11.89 9.69
N ASP A 156 23.84 -10.86 9.18
CA ASP A 156 24.46 -9.83 10.02
C ASP A 156 23.41 -9.08 10.85
N ARG A 157 22.26 -8.74 10.24
CA ARG A 157 21.11 -8.14 10.96
C ARG A 157 20.51 -9.10 12.01
N VAL A 158 20.41 -10.38 11.68
CA VAL A 158 19.92 -11.42 12.62
C VAL A 158 20.88 -11.58 13.80
N ASN A 159 22.19 -11.62 13.54
CA ASN A 159 23.22 -11.68 14.58
C ASN A 159 23.18 -10.45 15.50
N ASN A 160 22.68 -9.31 14.99
CA ASN A 160 22.43 -8.09 15.75
C ASN A 160 21.04 -8.05 16.42
N GLY A 161 20.31 -9.16 16.48
CA GLY A 161 19.07 -9.32 17.23
C GLY A 161 17.78 -9.10 16.45
N ALA A 162 17.84 -8.84 15.14
CA ALA A 162 16.63 -8.74 14.33
C ALA A 162 15.99 -10.13 14.10
N ALA A 163 14.66 -10.19 14.07
CA ALA A 163 13.97 -11.37 13.53
C ALA A 163 14.33 -11.54 12.05
N ARG A 164 14.48 -12.79 11.58
CA ARG A 164 14.94 -13.07 10.21
C ARG A 164 14.06 -12.41 9.14
N ASP A 165 12.74 -12.46 9.29
CA ASP A 165 11.82 -11.87 8.33
C ASP A 165 11.97 -10.35 8.27
N LYS A 166 12.16 -9.71 9.43
CA LYS A 166 12.42 -8.28 9.52
C LYS A 166 13.77 -7.91 8.89
N ALA A 167 14.80 -8.71 9.13
CA ALA A 167 16.12 -8.52 8.51
C ALA A 167 16.07 -8.60 6.97
N ILE A 168 15.27 -9.51 6.42
CA ILE A 168 15.01 -9.63 4.97
C ILE A 168 14.32 -8.36 4.45
N GLU A 169 13.26 -7.91 5.13
CA GLU A 169 12.51 -6.71 4.75
C GLU A 169 13.41 -5.46 4.77
N ASP A 170 14.21 -5.28 5.82
CA ASP A 170 15.09 -4.12 5.97
C ASP A 170 16.21 -4.11 4.93
N GLU A 171 16.74 -5.28 4.56
CA GLU A 171 17.76 -5.39 3.52
C GLU A 171 17.19 -5.12 2.13
N LEU A 172 15.98 -5.61 1.83
CA LEU A 172 15.29 -5.27 0.58
C LEU A 172 15.06 -3.76 0.49
N ARG A 173 14.51 -3.15 1.55
CA ARG A 173 14.25 -1.70 1.62
C ARG A 173 15.53 -0.89 1.39
N ALA A 174 16.61 -1.21 2.10
CA ALA A 174 17.88 -0.50 1.95
C ALA A 174 18.40 -0.51 0.51
N ARG A 175 18.21 -1.60 -0.22
CA ARG A 175 18.60 -1.68 -1.64
C ARG A 175 17.65 -0.92 -2.56
N PHE A 176 16.34 -0.91 -2.26
CA PHE A 176 15.38 -0.10 -2.99
C PHE A 176 15.60 1.39 -2.81
N ASP A 177 16.04 1.84 -1.63
CA ASP A 177 16.39 3.25 -1.40
C ASP A 177 17.49 3.71 -2.38
N VAL A 178 18.47 2.84 -2.69
CA VAL A 178 19.52 3.11 -3.70
C VAL A 178 18.94 3.21 -5.12
N VAL A 179 17.98 2.35 -5.45
CA VAL A 179 17.28 2.37 -6.75
C VAL A 179 16.46 3.65 -6.90
N GLN A 180 15.70 4.01 -5.87
CA GLN A 180 14.93 5.25 -5.82
C GLN A 180 15.83 6.47 -6.02
N GLN A 181 16.96 6.52 -5.31
CA GLN A 181 17.93 7.59 -5.46
C GLN A 181 18.49 7.65 -6.89
N THR A 182 18.87 6.51 -7.47
CA THR A 182 19.38 6.43 -8.85
C THR A 182 18.35 6.93 -9.87
N ILE A 183 17.08 6.56 -9.70
CA ILE A 183 16.00 7.03 -10.56
C ILE A 183 15.83 8.54 -10.41
N SER A 184 15.82 9.06 -9.18
CA SER A 184 15.68 10.49 -8.92
C SER A 184 16.84 11.29 -9.54
N ASP A 185 18.08 10.84 -9.37
CA ASP A 185 19.25 11.57 -9.85
C ASP A 185 19.33 11.56 -11.39
N GLY A 186 18.92 10.47 -12.04
CA GLY A 186 19.05 10.33 -13.50
C GLY A 186 17.83 10.74 -14.33
N ALA A 187 16.63 10.75 -13.76
CA ALA A 187 15.38 10.93 -14.51
C ALA A 187 15.33 12.25 -15.30
N SER A 188 15.74 13.36 -14.66
CA SER A 188 15.70 14.68 -15.30
C SER A 188 16.58 14.74 -16.55
N ASP A 189 17.77 14.14 -16.50
CA ASP A 189 18.74 14.20 -17.58
C ASP A 189 18.29 13.39 -18.80
N VAL A 190 17.82 12.16 -18.58
CA VAL A 190 17.33 11.29 -19.67
C VAL A 190 16.08 11.87 -20.34
N VAL A 191 15.16 12.43 -19.56
CA VAL A 191 13.94 13.09 -20.06
C VAL A 191 14.31 14.32 -20.89
N SER A 192 15.12 15.22 -20.31
CA SER A 192 15.51 16.46 -20.97
C SER A 192 16.32 16.20 -22.25
N GLN A 193 17.15 15.16 -22.28
CA GLN A 193 17.90 14.78 -23.47
C GLN A 193 16.98 14.23 -24.56
N ALA A 194 16.02 13.36 -24.21
CA ALA A 194 15.09 12.78 -25.17
C ALA A 194 14.15 13.84 -25.78
N MET A 195 13.59 14.73 -24.95
CA MET A 195 12.81 15.89 -25.41
C MET A 195 13.61 16.73 -26.42
N ARG A 196 14.87 17.07 -26.10
CA ARG A 196 15.74 17.85 -26.99
C ARG A 196 16.04 17.16 -28.31
N ASN A 197 16.19 15.84 -28.30
CA ASN A 197 16.44 15.06 -29.52
C ASN A 197 15.20 14.92 -30.41
N ALA A 198 14.00 15.04 -29.83
CA ALA A 198 12.74 14.98 -30.56
C ALA A 198 12.38 16.32 -31.23
N MET A 199 12.83 17.44 -30.65
CA MET A 199 12.55 18.78 -31.16
C MET A 199 13.46 19.21 -32.33
N ASN A 200 12.90 19.95 -33.28
CA ASN A 200 13.66 20.67 -34.30
C ASN A 200 14.24 22.00 -33.77
N LEU A 201 15.11 22.66 -34.55
CA LEU A 201 15.78 23.91 -34.13
C LEU A 201 14.81 25.04 -33.73
N PRO A 202 13.74 25.33 -34.49
CA PRO A 202 12.69 26.27 -34.04
C PRO A 202 12.02 25.88 -32.72
N GLU A 203 11.64 24.62 -32.54
CA GLU A 203 11.01 24.12 -31.31
C GLU A 203 11.96 24.21 -30.11
N LEU A 204 13.24 23.89 -30.30
CA LEU A 204 14.27 24.06 -29.27
C LEU A 204 14.42 25.52 -28.84
N ALA A 205 14.36 26.46 -29.78
CA ALA A 205 14.39 27.89 -29.47
C ALA A 205 13.14 28.31 -28.69
N TRP A 206 11.97 27.77 -29.03
CA TRP A 206 10.71 28.07 -28.36
C TRP A 206 10.64 27.46 -26.95
N ALA A 207 10.96 26.18 -26.80
CA ALA A 207 11.08 25.51 -25.51
C ALA A 207 12.19 26.11 -24.63
N GLY A 208 13.23 26.70 -25.23
CA GLY A 208 14.28 27.41 -24.50
C GLY A 208 13.81 28.69 -23.80
N ILE A 209 12.67 29.25 -24.22
CA ILE A 209 12.06 30.43 -23.59
C ILE A 209 11.27 30.01 -22.34
N ASP A 210 10.53 28.91 -22.43
CA ASP A 210 9.72 28.40 -21.33
C ASP A 210 9.46 26.88 -21.48
N LYS A 211 10.37 26.07 -20.94
CA LYS A 211 10.30 24.61 -21.02
C LYS A 211 9.32 24.07 -19.98
N ASP A 212 8.82 22.87 -20.21
CA ASP A 212 8.14 22.10 -19.18
C ASP A 212 9.02 21.96 -17.94
N GLN A 213 8.36 22.03 -16.78
CA GLN A 213 9.03 22.07 -15.49
C GLN A 213 8.64 20.85 -14.68
N VAL A 214 9.64 20.15 -14.13
CA VAL A 214 9.37 19.06 -13.18
C VAL A 214 8.91 19.70 -11.88
N MET A 215 7.66 19.44 -11.51
CA MET A 215 7.06 19.98 -10.29
C MET A 215 7.37 19.10 -9.09
N GLY A 216 7.52 17.80 -9.29
CA GLY A 216 8.04 16.90 -8.26
C GLY A 216 7.84 15.44 -8.60
N ARG A 217 8.34 14.58 -7.71
CA ARG A 217 8.38 13.13 -7.91
C ARG A 217 7.91 12.41 -6.66
N ALA A 218 7.26 11.27 -6.86
CA ALA A 218 6.92 10.35 -5.79
C ALA A 218 7.42 8.95 -6.14
N PHE A 219 7.94 8.23 -5.15
CA PHE A 219 8.35 6.84 -5.30
C PHE A 219 7.97 6.07 -4.05
N HIS A 220 7.19 5.01 -4.23
CA HIS A 220 6.72 4.19 -3.12
C HIS A 220 6.82 2.71 -3.45
N LEU A 221 7.11 1.92 -2.42
CA LEU A 221 7.18 0.47 -2.48
C LEU A 221 6.51 -0.10 -1.23
N ALA A 222 5.72 -1.15 -1.43
CA ALA A 222 5.11 -1.94 -0.38
C ALA A 222 5.43 -3.42 -0.57
N THR A 223 5.86 -4.09 0.49
CA THR A 223 5.92 -5.56 0.50
C THR A 223 4.56 -6.16 0.85
N ALA A 224 4.34 -7.41 0.46
CA ALA A 224 3.17 -8.18 0.89
C ALA A 224 3.07 -8.21 2.42
N ALA A 225 4.19 -8.39 3.13
CA ALA A 225 4.21 -8.40 4.59
C ALA A 225 3.73 -7.09 5.19
N GLN A 226 4.19 -5.95 4.66
CA GLN A 226 3.74 -4.63 5.10
C GLN A 226 2.24 -4.45 4.88
N LEU A 227 1.75 -4.77 3.68
CA LEU A 227 0.32 -4.67 3.39
C LEU A 227 -0.53 -5.55 4.30
N ILE A 228 -0.06 -6.76 4.65
CA ILE A 228 -0.77 -7.67 5.56
C ILE A 228 -0.80 -7.15 7.00
N ASN A 229 0.26 -6.45 7.42
CA ASN A 229 0.34 -5.89 8.76
C ASN A 229 -0.53 -4.64 8.95
N GLU A 230 -0.96 -4.00 7.86
CA GLU A 230 -1.93 -2.91 7.92
C GLU A 230 -3.35 -3.43 8.19
N GLY A 231 -4.01 -2.86 9.20
CA GLY A 231 -5.30 -3.37 9.69
C GLY A 231 -6.46 -3.29 8.68
N ASP A 232 -6.34 -2.53 7.59
CA ASP A 232 -7.28 -2.48 6.47
C ASP A 232 -6.64 -2.85 5.11
N PHE A 233 -5.40 -3.34 5.17
CA PHE A 233 -4.54 -3.68 4.05
C PHE A 233 -4.24 -2.53 3.08
N THR A 234 -4.25 -1.29 3.57
CA THR A 234 -3.95 -0.08 2.79
C THR A 234 -2.73 0.64 3.36
N LEU A 235 -1.82 1.03 2.48
CA LEU A 235 -0.80 2.04 2.76
C LEU A 235 -1.19 3.30 1.99
N ASP A 236 -1.46 4.39 2.70
CA ASP A 236 -1.76 5.71 2.13
C ASP A 236 -0.51 6.59 2.15
N PHE A 237 -0.34 7.42 1.12
CA PHE A 237 0.78 8.34 0.96
C PHE A 237 0.27 9.72 0.56
N ASP A 238 0.88 10.75 1.16
CA ASP A 238 0.66 12.16 0.86
C ASP A 238 2.03 12.79 0.53
N ASP A 239 2.36 12.88 -0.76
CA ASP A 239 3.65 13.40 -1.21
C ASP A 239 3.55 14.89 -1.52
N ASN A 240 4.33 15.70 -0.81
CA ASN A 240 4.51 17.11 -1.13
C ASN A 240 5.54 17.24 -2.25
N LEU A 241 5.11 17.78 -3.38
CA LEU A 241 5.87 17.82 -4.63
C LEU A 241 6.36 19.24 -4.90
N PHE A 242 7.69 19.41 -4.88
CA PHE A 242 8.36 20.64 -5.30
C PHE A 242 9.85 20.41 -5.59
N ASP A 243 10.16 20.29 -6.86
CA ASP A 243 11.55 20.16 -7.37
C ASP A 243 12.01 21.41 -8.14
N ASN A 244 11.27 22.52 -8.08
CA ASN A 244 11.59 23.74 -8.83
C ASN A 244 12.17 24.85 -7.94
N PRO A 245 13.51 24.96 -7.80
CA PRO A 245 14.13 25.98 -6.97
C PRO A 245 13.96 27.42 -7.52
N ALA A 246 13.44 27.59 -8.75
CA ALA A 246 13.26 28.89 -9.38
C ALA A 246 11.94 29.58 -8.98
N LEU A 247 11.07 28.94 -8.20
CA LEU A 247 9.79 29.48 -7.76
C LEU A 247 9.81 29.79 -6.24
N PRO A 248 10.46 30.89 -5.81
CA PRO A 248 10.56 31.24 -4.38
C PRO A 248 9.20 31.53 -3.72
N GLU A 249 8.15 31.79 -4.52
CA GLU A 249 6.81 32.11 -4.04
C GLU A 249 5.96 30.87 -3.70
N ALA A 250 6.34 29.69 -4.20
CA ALA A 250 5.58 28.45 -4.01
C ALA A 250 5.64 27.90 -2.56
N GLY A 251 6.45 28.50 -1.68
CA GLY A 251 6.70 27.96 -0.35
C GLY A 251 7.47 26.64 -0.41
N ASP A 252 7.16 25.71 0.51
CA ASP A 252 7.84 24.41 0.60
C ASP A 252 7.31 23.38 -0.41
N PHE A 253 6.13 23.61 -1.02
CA PHE A 253 5.54 22.68 -2.00
C PHE A 253 4.53 23.30 -2.97
N ALA A 254 4.53 22.85 -4.24
CA ALA A 254 3.57 23.29 -5.27
C ALA A 254 2.31 22.42 -5.29
N TYR A 255 2.48 21.11 -5.16
CA TYR A 255 1.37 20.15 -5.18
C TYR A 255 1.46 19.15 -4.02
N THR A 256 0.32 18.56 -3.64
CA THR A 256 0.30 17.30 -2.88
C THR A 256 -0.35 16.20 -3.71
N LEU A 257 0.36 15.09 -3.89
CA LEU A 257 -0.13 13.88 -4.53
C LEU A 257 -0.65 12.91 -3.49
N HIS A 258 -1.94 12.56 -3.60
CA HIS A 258 -2.57 11.54 -2.77
C HIS A 258 -2.59 10.19 -3.50
N SER A 259 -1.99 9.19 -2.87
CA SER A 259 -1.82 7.86 -3.43
C SER A 259 -1.90 6.74 -2.39
N LEU A 260 -2.10 5.50 -2.85
CA LEU A 260 -2.25 4.33 -1.99
C LEU A 260 -1.82 3.05 -2.70
N ILE A 261 -1.42 2.08 -1.90
CA ILE A 261 -1.28 0.69 -2.30
C ILE A 261 -2.20 -0.13 -1.39
N LYS A 262 -3.17 -0.83 -1.96
CA LYS A 262 -4.16 -1.61 -1.22
C LYS A 262 -4.17 -3.07 -1.66
N ALA A 263 -3.92 -3.99 -0.73
CA ALA A 263 -4.19 -5.39 -0.93
C ALA A 263 -5.69 -5.68 -0.80
N ARG A 264 -6.26 -6.37 -1.79
CA ARG A 264 -7.61 -6.93 -1.73
C ARG A 264 -7.54 -8.33 -1.17
N VAL A 265 -7.34 -8.42 0.13
CA VAL A 265 -7.50 -9.69 0.81
C VAL A 265 -9.00 -9.97 0.89
N LYS A 266 -9.47 -10.99 0.17
CA LYS A 266 -10.75 -11.58 0.51
C LYS A 266 -10.52 -12.29 1.82
N TRP A 267 -11.13 -11.80 2.90
CA TRP A 267 -11.29 -12.59 4.10
C TRP A 267 -11.97 -13.89 3.68
N ARG A 268 -11.23 -14.99 3.58
CA ARG A 268 -11.87 -16.29 3.58
C ARG A 268 -12.57 -16.38 4.92
N ALA A 269 -13.85 -16.74 4.90
CA ALA A 269 -14.47 -17.24 6.10
C ALA A 269 -13.54 -18.32 6.64
N ILE A 270 -12.92 -18.07 7.80
CA ILE A 270 -12.30 -19.16 8.55
C ILE A 270 -13.45 -20.14 8.70
N PRO A 271 -13.34 -21.39 8.20
CA PRO A 271 -14.36 -22.40 8.47
C PRO A 271 -14.57 -22.33 9.96
N SER A 272 -15.77 -21.93 10.38
CA SER A 272 -16.05 -21.54 11.76
C SER A 272 -16.09 -22.78 12.65
N GLN A 273 -14.97 -23.50 12.73
CA GLN A 273 -14.71 -24.39 13.83
C GLN A 273 -14.42 -23.47 15.00
N LEU A 274 -15.52 -23.00 15.59
CA LEU A 274 -15.48 -22.47 16.92
C LEU A 274 -14.75 -23.48 17.81
N PRO A 275 -14.02 -22.98 18.81
CA PRO A 275 -13.49 -23.82 19.87
C PRO A 275 -14.57 -24.82 20.34
N ALA A 276 -14.18 -26.07 20.57
CA ALA A 276 -15.11 -27.13 20.97
C ALA A 276 -15.75 -26.81 22.33
N GLU A 277 -15.02 -26.08 23.16
CA GLU A 277 -15.38 -25.57 24.47
C GLU A 277 -16.71 -24.80 24.44
N HIS A 278 -17.57 -25.05 25.42
CA HIS A 278 -18.86 -24.35 25.53
C HIS A 278 -18.67 -22.87 25.86
N ASP A 279 -17.77 -22.56 26.80
CA ASP A 279 -17.38 -21.21 27.19
C ASP A 279 -16.17 -20.73 26.38
N ILE A 280 -16.36 -19.67 25.60
CA ILE A 280 -15.33 -19.16 24.68
C ILE A 280 -14.98 -17.72 25.04
N GLN A 281 -13.69 -17.44 25.23
CA GLN A 281 -13.20 -16.08 25.47
C GLN A 281 -13.26 -15.27 24.17
N ILE A 282 -13.99 -14.15 24.18
CA ILE A 282 -13.85 -13.10 23.18
C ILE A 282 -12.64 -12.25 23.55
N GLN A 283 -11.64 -12.25 22.66
CA GLN A 283 -10.40 -11.48 22.85
C GLN A 283 -10.42 -10.19 22.02
N GLY A 284 -11.23 -10.13 20.95
CA GLY A 284 -11.35 -8.95 20.12
C GLY A 284 -12.69 -8.83 19.40
N ILE A 285 -12.97 -7.62 18.90
CA ILE A 285 -14.20 -7.28 18.18
C ILE A 285 -13.90 -6.46 16.93
N SER A 286 -14.72 -6.56 15.88
CA SER A 286 -14.74 -5.52 14.85
C SER A 286 -16.01 -4.69 14.94
N ARG A 287 -15.91 -3.41 14.61
CA ARG A 287 -17.02 -2.46 14.70
C ARG A 287 -17.53 -2.14 13.29
N GLY A 288 -18.84 -2.20 13.11
CA GLY A 288 -19.53 -1.64 11.94
C GLY A 288 -20.16 -0.31 12.29
N PHE A 289 -20.45 0.52 11.29
CA PHE A 289 -21.21 1.76 11.47
C PHE A 289 -22.60 1.62 10.84
N SER A 290 -23.65 1.79 11.65
CA SER A 290 -25.02 1.82 11.15
C SER A 290 -25.36 3.25 10.73
N ARG A 291 -25.64 3.44 9.44
CA ARG A 291 -26.08 4.75 8.93
C ARG A 291 -27.44 5.15 9.51
N ASP A 292 -28.35 4.18 9.64
CA ASP A 292 -29.71 4.42 10.15
C ASP A 292 -29.71 4.86 11.62
N ARG A 293 -28.85 4.25 12.44
CA ARG A 293 -28.73 4.58 13.88
C ARG A 293 -27.68 5.66 14.16
N LYS A 294 -26.88 6.04 13.15
CA LYS A 294 -25.70 6.92 13.29
C LYS A 294 -24.80 6.49 14.44
N SER A 295 -24.62 5.18 14.63
CA SER A 295 -23.87 4.61 15.75
C SER A 295 -23.01 3.44 15.31
N TYR A 296 -21.91 3.22 16.03
CA TYR A 296 -21.12 2.00 15.87
C TYR A 296 -21.79 0.82 16.58
N TYR A 297 -21.57 -0.38 16.06
CA TYR A 297 -22.02 -1.63 16.65
C TYR A 297 -20.94 -2.70 16.49
N ILE A 298 -20.97 -3.73 17.34
CA ILE A 298 -20.12 -4.91 17.17
C ILE A 298 -20.59 -5.68 15.93
N ALA A 299 -19.77 -5.69 14.88
CA ALA A 299 -20.05 -6.44 13.67
C ALA A 299 -19.68 -7.92 13.83
N ASN A 300 -18.51 -8.18 14.42
CA ASN A 300 -17.97 -9.52 14.62
C ASN A 300 -17.23 -9.61 15.95
N VAL A 301 -17.13 -10.82 16.47
CA VAL A 301 -16.34 -11.18 17.66
C VAL A 301 -15.36 -12.28 17.29
N GLY A 302 -14.23 -12.37 17.99
CA GLY A 302 -13.25 -13.43 17.74
C GLY A 302 -12.15 -13.53 18.79
N GLY A 303 -11.24 -14.46 18.56
CA GLY A 303 -10.09 -14.72 19.41
C GLY A 303 -9.18 -15.83 18.87
N VAL A 304 -8.21 -16.21 19.68
CA VAL A 304 -7.27 -17.30 19.45
C VAL A 304 -7.35 -18.27 20.62
N VAL A 305 -7.68 -19.53 20.33
CA VAL A 305 -7.77 -20.60 21.32
C VAL A 305 -6.92 -21.77 20.86
N ASN A 306 -5.97 -22.20 21.69
CA ASN A 306 -5.02 -23.29 21.37
C ASN A 306 -4.28 -23.06 20.04
N GLY A 307 -3.91 -21.81 19.74
CA GLY A 307 -3.24 -21.40 18.50
C GLY A 307 -4.15 -21.32 17.27
N ASN A 308 -5.44 -21.64 17.40
CA ASN A 308 -6.41 -21.55 16.31
C ASN A 308 -7.24 -20.27 16.43
N SER A 309 -7.26 -19.49 15.37
CA SER A 309 -8.07 -18.28 15.27
C SER A 309 -9.52 -18.63 14.99
N TRP A 310 -10.45 -17.92 15.63
CA TRP A 310 -11.87 -18.04 15.39
C TRP A 310 -12.51 -16.65 15.36
N TRP A 311 -13.53 -16.49 14.54
CA TRP A 311 -14.40 -15.32 14.58
C TRP A 311 -15.79 -15.71 14.12
N MET A 312 -16.77 -14.84 14.41
CA MET A 312 -18.14 -15.02 13.95
C MET A 312 -18.86 -13.68 13.86
N GLY A 313 -19.88 -13.63 13.01
CA GLY A 313 -20.77 -12.49 12.94
C GLY A 313 -21.53 -12.32 14.25
N ARG A 314 -21.80 -11.06 14.63
CA ARG A 314 -22.58 -10.73 15.84
C ARG A 314 -23.94 -11.44 15.86
N SER A 315 -24.61 -11.57 14.71
CA SER A 315 -25.89 -12.29 14.63
C SER A 315 -25.76 -13.76 15.03
N ASP A 316 -24.71 -14.45 14.59
CA ASP A 316 -24.46 -15.85 14.91
C ASP A 316 -24.10 -16.03 16.39
N ALA A 317 -23.27 -15.14 16.93
CA ALA A 317 -22.94 -15.12 18.35
C ALA A 317 -24.19 -14.94 19.23
N CYS A 318 -25.06 -13.97 18.89
CA CYS A 318 -26.33 -13.76 19.59
C CYS A 318 -27.20 -15.02 19.54
N GLY A 319 -27.35 -15.63 18.35
CA GLY A 319 -28.11 -16.87 18.18
C GLY A 319 -27.56 -18.00 19.04
N MET A 320 -26.24 -18.20 19.07
CA MET A 320 -25.63 -19.27 19.89
C MET A 320 -25.84 -19.08 21.39
N ILE A 321 -25.79 -17.84 21.90
CA ILE A 321 -26.08 -17.54 23.32
C ILE A 321 -27.56 -17.80 23.61
N GLN A 322 -28.46 -17.31 22.76
CA GLN A 322 -29.91 -17.44 22.95
C GLN A 322 -30.39 -18.89 22.85
N ASP A 323 -29.78 -19.67 21.96
CA ASP A 323 -30.06 -21.11 21.81
C ASP A 323 -29.38 -21.96 22.90
N GLY A 324 -28.55 -21.38 23.76
CA GLY A 324 -27.76 -22.12 24.76
C GLY A 324 -26.70 -23.06 24.17
N ARG A 325 -26.26 -22.80 22.93
CA ARG A 325 -25.25 -23.62 22.24
C ARG A 325 -23.82 -23.26 22.64
N LYS A 326 -23.58 -22.00 22.99
CA LYS A 326 -22.31 -21.47 23.46
C LYS A 326 -22.56 -20.39 24.50
N ALA A 327 -21.61 -20.23 25.40
CA ALA A 327 -21.47 -19.05 26.23
C ALA A 327 -20.15 -18.35 25.89
N PHE A 328 -20.15 -17.03 26.05
CA PHE A 328 -18.99 -16.20 25.74
C PHE A 328 -18.65 -15.34 26.94
N TYR A 329 -17.37 -15.05 27.10
CA TYR A 329 -16.88 -14.18 28.17
C TYR A 329 -15.72 -13.32 27.70
N VAL A 330 -15.44 -12.26 28.46
CA VAL A 330 -14.22 -11.45 28.35
C VAL A 330 -13.38 -11.70 29.60
N LEU A 331 -12.06 -11.79 29.46
CA LEU A 331 -11.16 -11.83 30.62
C LEU A 331 -10.81 -10.42 31.06
N ASP A 332 -10.89 -10.15 32.35
CA ASP A 332 -10.31 -8.96 32.95
C ASP A 332 -8.80 -9.16 33.19
N GLY A 333 -8.08 -8.08 33.51
CA GLY A 333 -6.65 -8.09 33.80
C GLY A 333 -6.25 -8.93 35.02
N ASP A 334 -7.19 -9.24 35.90
CA ASP A 334 -7.01 -10.13 37.05
C ASP A 334 -7.32 -11.62 36.72
N GLY A 335 -7.75 -11.90 35.49
CA GLY A 335 -8.13 -13.23 35.03
C GLY A 335 -9.57 -13.63 35.34
N SER A 336 -10.39 -12.74 35.91
CA SER A 336 -11.81 -12.99 36.12
C SER A 336 -12.59 -13.03 34.80
N HIS A 337 -13.66 -13.84 34.77
CA HIS A 337 -14.51 -14.02 33.60
C HIS A 337 -15.74 -13.12 33.69
N THR A 338 -15.91 -12.23 32.73
CA THR A 338 -17.13 -11.39 32.62
C THR A 338 -18.02 -11.93 31.50
N PRO A 339 -19.23 -12.41 31.82
CA PRO A 339 -20.09 -13.05 30.83
C PRO A 339 -20.57 -12.03 29.79
N VAL A 340 -20.61 -12.45 28.53
CA VAL A 340 -21.21 -11.70 27.44
C VAL A 340 -22.68 -12.09 27.33
N SER A 341 -23.54 -11.08 27.32
CA SER A 341 -24.98 -11.22 27.26
C SER A 341 -25.54 -10.66 25.96
N VAL A 342 -26.73 -11.13 25.59
CA VAL A 342 -27.48 -10.62 24.43
C VAL A 342 -28.59 -9.70 24.93
N VAL A 343 -28.63 -8.48 24.40
CA VAL A 343 -29.72 -7.54 24.64
C VAL A 343 -30.55 -7.41 23.37
N SER A 344 -31.85 -7.65 23.50
CA SER A 344 -32.85 -7.48 22.44
C SER A 344 -33.80 -6.35 22.83
N PRO A 345 -33.55 -5.10 22.40
CA PRO A 345 -34.43 -3.99 22.75
C PRO A 345 -35.87 -4.25 22.25
N PRO A 346 -36.89 -3.90 23.05
CA PRO A 346 -38.25 -3.83 22.54
C PRO A 346 -38.24 -2.90 21.32
N ASP A 347 -38.91 -3.30 20.24
CA ASP A 347 -38.99 -2.58 18.96
C ASP A 347 -37.73 -2.61 18.07
N SER A 348 -36.72 -3.41 18.42
CA SER A 348 -35.53 -3.64 17.59
C SER A 348 -35.47 -5.08 17.10
N HIS A 349 -35.42 -5.28 15.79
CA HIS A 349 -35.06 -6.59 15.20
C HIS A 349 -33.56 -6.91 15.31
N TRP A 350 -32.77 -6.03 15.95
CA TRP A 350 -31.34 -6.21 16.16
C TRP A 350 -31.04 -6.48 17.64
N SER A 351 -30.61 -7.70 17.95
CA SER A 351 -30.01 -8.06 19.24
C SER A 351 -28.51 -7.74 19.27
N TYR A 352 -27.97 -7.15 20.32
CA TYR A 352 -26.53 -6.84 20.41
C TYR A 352 -25.86 -7.53 21.58
N LEU A 353 -24.54 -7.67 21.50
CA LEU A 353 -23.70 -8.24 22.55
C LEU A 353 -23.24 -7.14 23.51
N THR A 354 -23.23 -7.42 24.81
CA THR A 354 -22.74 -6.51 25.84
C THR A 354 -22.25 -7.29 27.06
N THR A 355 -21.35 -6.70 27.83
CA THR A 355 -21.01 -7.17 29.19
C THR A 355 -21.81 -6.37 30.22
N PRO A 356 -22.02 -6.89 31.43
CA PRO A 356 -22.55 -6.11 32.55
C PRO A 356 -21.76 -4.82 32.73
N ALA A 357 -22.46 -3.74 33.11
CA ALA A 357 -21.79 -2.49 33.47
C ALA A 357 -21.20 -2.62 34.88
N ASP A 358 -19.91 -2.37 35.01
CA ASP A 358 -19.17 -2.32 36.27
C ASP A 358 -18.05 -1.27 36.21
N ASP A 359 -17.19 -1.24 37.22
CA ASP A 359 -16.04 -0.34 37.35
C ASP A 359 -14.74 -0.90 36.75
N HIS A 360 -14.81 -2.01 36.00
CA HIS A 360 -13.67 -2.71 35.42
C HIS A 360 -13.61 -2.50 33.89
N PRO A 361 -13.03 -1.39 33.39
CA PRO A 361 -13.03 -1.09 31.95
C PRO A 361 -12.32 -2.14 31.08
N GLY A 362 -11.46 -2.97 31.67
CA GLY A 362 -10.75 -4.06 30.99
C GLY A 362 -11.65 -5.22 30.57
N ASN A 363 -12.78 -5.43 31.26
CA ASN A 363 -13.72 -6.49 30.94
C ASN A 363 -14.83 -6.06 29.97
N ASN A 364 -14.84 -4.77 29.59
CA ASN A 364 -15.87 -4.22 28.74
C ASN A 364 -15.71 -4.77 27.32
N LEU A 365 -16.74 -5.45 26.81
CA LEU A 365 -16.70 -5.99 25.44
C LEU A 365 -16.37 -4.91 24.39
N LEU A 366 -16.77 -3.66 24.63
CA LEU A 366 -16.50 -2.54 23.73
C LEU A 366 -15.10 -1.95 23.87
N SER A 367 -14.31 -2.31 24.89
CA SER A 367 -12.92 -1.88 25.04
C SER A 367 -11.93 -2.83 24.36
N LEU A 368 -12.39 -4.03 23.96
CA LEU A 368 -11.54 -5.00 23.29
C LEU A 368 -10.90 -4.47 21.99
N PRO A 369 -9.67 -4.91 21.68
CA PRO A 369 -8.98 -4.59 20.44
C PRO A 369 -9.70 -5.23 19.25
N LYS A 370 -9.24 -4.94 18.02
CA LYS A 370 -9.73 -5.68 16.87
C LYS A 370 -9.25 -7.12 16.92
N TYR A 371 -10.15 -8.07 16.69
CA TYR A 371 -9.78 -9.49 16.76
C TYR A 371 -8.66 -9.86 15.78
N TYR A 372 -8.57 -9.17 14.64
CA TYR A 372 -7.53 -9.40 13.63
C TYR A 372 -6.21 -8.71 13.94
N GLU A 373 -6.15 -7.91 15.01
CA GLU A 373 -4.90 -7.34 15.55
C GLU A 373 -4.37 -8.20 16.71
N LEU A 374 -5.06 -9.30 17.07
CA LEU A 374 -4.64 -10.17 18.16
C LEU A 374 -3.38 -10.98 17.77
N PRO A 375 -2.40 -11.12 18.68
CA PRO A 375 -1.26 -12.00 18.47
C PRO A 375 -1.69 -13.44 18.15
N GLY A 376 -1.14 -14.03 17.10
CA GLY A 376 -1.50 -15.38 16.65
C GLY A 376 -2.86 -15.47 15.95
N PHE A 377 -3.54 -14.34 15.71
CA PHE A 377 -4.71 -14.32 14.85
C PHE A 377 -4.27 -14.41 13.40
N HIS A 378 -4.35 -15.61 12.86
CA HIS A 378 -4.11 -15.89 11.46
C HIS A 378 -5.45 -16.00 10.77
N SER A 379 -5.86 -14.97 10.04
CA SER A 379 -6.82 -15.21 8.96
C SER A 379 -6.13 -16.13 7.98
N ALA A 380 -6.60 -17.37 7.86
CA ALA A 380 -6.23 -18.20 6.73
C ALA A 380 -6.59 -17.43 5.46
N VAL A 381 -5.59 -16.89 4.76
CA VAL A 381 -5.78 -16.22 3.47
C VAL A 381 -6.00 -17.26 2.38
#